data_AF-A0AAV9J417-F1
#
_entry.id   AF-A0AAV9J417-F1
#
_cell.length_a   1.000
_cell.length_b   1.000
_cell.length_c   1.000
_cell.angle_alpha   90.00
_cell.angle_beta   90.00
_cell.angle_gamma   90.00
#
_symmetry.space_group_name_H-M   'P 1'
#
loop_
_entity.id
_entity.type
_entity.pdbx_description
1 polymer ?
#
loop_
_entity_poly.entity_id
_entity_poly.type
_entity_poly.pdbx_seq_one_letter_code
_entity_poly.pdbx_strand_id
1 'polypeptide(L)'
;MVASARATVTATLFRRTKALFEMRYENDRVFLVQAALLMAWHVEDSDTISNNAYHWVGQATRTAFGLGMHRDLSNRAYSLMPAADRRTYRKLWWAVLQAETYTALEYGRPSMIKSEDYDQPPLEDDDFHNFDGTPDTLARKDFCLMNAELCEIALDVLSLNAPRARWLDAGNIDTRLAELATRMPHTHDFWSCQLRINHSLVTLVSHRCGRTIDSAVLSREAASTILTTFETIMAQASIPKCSLHCSTALLAAAMQFSQDVKTATETSGSVMRAVTAHAQLERVLRPMEALSAYWPHVDALHKLCVRLCGRCSERIRDTTVQQAVNGSIDANARGYVDIPLQDIMAGYQLPDLGQMLVAEDWMNTL
;
A
#
# COMPACT_ATOMS: atom_id res chain seq x y z
N MET A 1 -7.11 -4.40 32.35
CA MET A 1 -8.48 -4.95 32.31
C MET A 1 -9.26 -4.55 31.05
N VAL A 2 -9.31 -3.28 30.64
CA VAL A 2 -10.08 -2.85 29.44
C VAL A 2 -9.44 -3.34 28.12
N ALA A 3 -8.11 -3.33 28.01
CA ALA A 3 -7.41 -3.78 26.79
C ALA A 3 -7.57 -5.28 26.50
N SER A 4 -7.56 -6.14 27.54
CA SER A 4 -7.70 -7.60 27.38
C SER A 4 -9.11 -8.02 26.96
N ALA A 5 -10.13 -7.22 27.27
CA ALA A 5 -11.50 -7.49 26.86
C ALA A 5 -11.81 -7.01 25.42
N ARG A 6 -10.99 -6.10 24.86
CA ARG A 6 -11.24 -5.48 23.55
C ARG A 6 -11.37 -6.53 22.44
N ALA A 7 -10.45 -7.47 22.35
CA ALA A 7 -10.48 -8.52 21.32
C ALA A 7 -11.78 -9.33 21.38
N THR A 8 -12.16 -9.78 22.59
CA THR A 8 -13.39 -10.55 22.82
C THR A 8 -14.65 -9.74 22.52
N VAL A 9 -14.69 -8.45 22.91
CA VAL A 9 -15.81 -7.55 22.63
C VAL A 9 -15.93 -7.30 21.13
N THR A 10 -14.84 -6.96 20.44
CA THR A 10 -14.82 -6.77 18.99
C THR A 10 -15.29 -8.03 18.26
N ALA A 11 -14.77 -9.21 18.60
CA ALA A 11 -15.20 -10.47 17.99
C ALA A 11 -16.67 -10.79 18.27
N THR A 12 -17.20 -10.41 19.44
CA THR A 12 -18.62 -10.60 19.78
C THR A 12 -19.53 -9.65 19.01
N LEU A 13 -19.15 -8.37 18.91
CA LEU A 13 -19.88 -7.37 18.12
C LEU A 13 -19.88 -7.75 16.65
N PHE A 14 -18.72 -8.13 16.10
CA PHE A 14 -18.59 -8.58 14.72
C PHE A 14 -19.52 -9.77 14.41
N ARG A 15 -19.47 -10.84 15.21
CA ARG A 15 -20.34 -12.01 15.02
C ARG A 15 -21.83 -11.66 15.07
N ARG A 16 -22.23 -10.77 15.99
CA ARG A 16 -23.62 -10.30 16.08
C ARG A 16 -24.03 -9.48 14.87
N THR A 17 -23.21 -8.52 14.46
CA THR A 17 -23.47 -7.70 13.26
C THR A 17 -23.54 -8.56 12.00
N LYS A 18 -22.62 -9.52 11.85
CA LYS A 18 -22.63 -10.50 10.76
C LYS A 18 -23.94 -11.28 10.70
N ALA A 19 -24.38 -11.83 11.83
CA ALA A 19 -25.64 -12.57 11.90
C ALA A 19 -26.84 -11.68 11.49
N LEU A 20 -26.89 -10.43 11.98
CA LEU A 20 -27.94 -9.48 11.59
C LEU A 20 -27.90 -9.14 10.09
N PHE A 21 -26.71 -8.99 9.53
CA PHE A 21 -26.50 -8.71 8.12
C PHE A 21 -26.98 -9.88 7.24
N GLU A 22 -26.59 -11.12 7.59
CA GLU A 22 -26.97 -12.34 6.88
C GLU A 22 -28.47 -12.63 6.98
N MET A 23 -29.08 -12.36 8.14
CA MET A 23 -30.53 -12.47 8.35
C MET A 23 -31.33 -11.36 7.66
N ARG A 24 -30.68 -10.40 6.99
CA ARG A 24 -31.31 -9.24 6.33
C ARG A 24 -32.21 -8.46 7.29
N TYR A 25 -31.76 -8.29 8.53
CA TYR A 25 -32.54 -7.59 9.55
C TYR A 25 -32.75 -6.11 9.19
N GLU A 26 -31.71 -5.46 8.66
CA GLU A 26 -31.77 -4.08 8.17
C GLU A 26 -32.24 -4.04 6.71
N ASN A 27 -33.19 -3.15 6.43
CA ASN A 27 -33.77 -2.97 5.09
C ASN A 27 -33.19 -1.74 4.39
N ASP A 28 -32.73 -0.74 5.14
CA ASP A 28 -32.07 0.42 4.56
C ASP A 28 -30.68 0.03 4.05
N ARG A 29 -30.54 0.06 2.74
CA ARG A 29 -29.31 -0.34 2.05
C ARG A 29 -28.16 0.65 2.31
N VAL A 30 -28.43 1.90 2.68
CA VAL A 30 -27.40 2.86 3.09
C VAL A 30 -26.70 2.37 4.37
N PHE A 31 -27.49 1.90 5.34
CA PHE A 31 -26.95 1.29 6.56
C PHE A 31 -26.23 -0.03 6.28
N LEU A 32 -26.68 -0.81 5.29
CA LEU A 32 -25.95 -2.01 4.86
C LEU A 32 -24.56 -1.67 4.27
N VAL A 33 -24.44 -0.60 3.46
CA VAL A 33 -23.13 -0.12 2.96
C VAL A 33 -22.22 0.28 4.12
N GLN A 34 -22.73 1.09 5.05
CA GLN A 34 -21.99 1.54 6.23
C GLN A 34 -21.54 0.38 7.12
N ALA A 35 -22.45 -0.56 7.40
CA ALA A 35 -22.17 -1.74 8.20
C ALA A 35 -21.10 -2.61 7.52
N ALA A 36 -21.20 -2.84 6.21
CA ALA A 36 -20.21 -3.61 5.46
C ALA A 36 -18.81 -2.96 5.50
N LEU A 37 -18.71 -1.64 5.32
CA LEU A 37 -17.43 -0.91 5.47
C LEU A 37 -16.83 -1.04 6.88
N LEU A 38 -17.66 -0.93 7.92
CA LEU A 38 -17.22 -1.10 9.31
C LEU A 38 -16.79 -2.54 9.61
N MET A 39 -17.45 -3.52 9.00
CA MET A 39 -17.09 -4.94 9.13
C MET A 39 -15.76 -5.25 8.42
N ALA A 40 -15.42 -4.54 7.34
CA ALA A 40 -14.13 -4.70 6.66
C ALA A 40 -12.92 -4.35 7.56
N TRP A 41 -13.14 -3.59 8.64
CA TRP A 41 -12.14 -3.29 9.67
C TRP A 41 -11.91 -4.43 10.67
N HIS A 42 -12.44 -5.63 10.46
CA HIS A 42 -12.17 -6.76 11.33
C HIS A 42 -11.88 -8.02 10.53
N VAL A 43 -10.95 -8.83 11.04
CA VAL A 43 -10.60 -10.14 10.50
C VAL A 43 -10.96 -11.18 11.55
N GLU A 44 -11.95 -12.01 11.25
CA GLU A 44 -12.49 -13.04 12.16
C GLU A 44 -11.49 -14.20 12.37
N ASP A 45 -10.90 -14.69 11.28
CA ASP A 45 -9.86 -15.72 11.28
C ASP A 45 -8.94 -15.52 10.06
N SER A 46 -7.63 -15.63 10.27
CA SER A 46 -6.61 -15.51 9.21
C SER A 46 -6.69 -16.63 8.17
N ASP A 47 -7.30 -17.77 8.52
CA ASP A 47 -7.41 -18.94 7.63
C ASP A 47 -8.67 -18.91 6.74
N THR A 48 -9.66 -18.09 7.08
CA THR A 48 -10.88 -17.96 6.26
C THR A 48 -10.72 -16.96 5.11
N ILE A 49 -10.45 -17.48 3.92
CA ILE A 49 -10.42 -16.75 2.64
C ILE A 49 -11.75 -16.02 2.34
N SER A 50 -12.87 -16.47 2.93
CA SER A 50 -14.23 -16.07 2.57
C SER A 50 -14.82 -14.86 3.30
N ASN A 51 -14.20 -14.35 4.38
CA ASN A 51 -14.78 -13.28 5.22
C ASN A 51 -13.75 -12.19 5.64
N ASN A 52 -12.72 -11.97 4.82
CA ASN A 52 -11.74 -10.91 5.04
C ASN A 52 -12.26 -9.54 4.55
N ALA A 53 -11.42 -8.50 4.66
CA ALA A 53 -11.76 -7.14 4.21
C ALA A 53 -12.29 -7.11 2.77
N TYR A 54 -11.72 -7.90 1.86
CA TYR A 54 -12.17 -8.01 0.46
C TYR A 54 -13.61 -8.47 0.32
N HIS A 55 -14.07 -9.41 1.14
CA HIS A 55 -15.47 -9.84 1.12
C HIS A 55 -16.41 -8.68 1.48
N TRP A 56 -16.15 -8.03 2.60
CA TRP A 56 -17.01 -6.98 3.15
C TRP A 56 -17.00 -5.71 2.31
N VAL A 57 -15.83 -5.30 1.82
CA VAL A 57 -15.73 -4.20 0.86
C VAL A 57 -16.48 -4.54 -0.42
N GLY A 58 -16.36 -5.76 -0.94
CA GLY A 58 -17.12 -6.20 -2.11
C GLY A 58 -18.65 -6.15 -1.90
N GLN A 59 -19.14 -6.47 -0.69
CA GLN A 59 -20.56 -6.31 -0.34
C GLN A 59 -20.98 -4.84 -0.32
N ALA A 60 -20.15 -3.96 0.26
CA ALA A 60 -20.38 -2.52 0.25
C ALA A 60 -20.41 -1.99 -1.18
N THR A 61 -19.43 -2.34 -2.01
CA THR A 61 -19.30 -1.97 -3.42
C THR A 61 -20.53 -2.37 -4.24
N ARG A 62 -20.94 -3.64 -4.18
CA ARG A 62 -22.14 -4.11 -4.91
C ARG A 62 -23.42 -3.39 -4.46
N THR A 63 -23.56 -3.15 -3.16
CA THR A 63 -24.72 -2.45 -2.61
C THR A 63 -24.74 -0.97 -3.03
N ALA A 64 -23.59 -0.30 -3.00
CA ALA A 64 -23.42 1.09 -3.44
C ALA A 64 -23.70 1.26 -4.94
N PHE A 65 -23.22 0.33 -5.79
CA PHE A 65 -23.59 0.29 -7.20
C PHE A 65 -25.11 0.12 -7.39
N GLY A 66 -25.72 -0.82 -6.66
CA GLY A 66 -27.16 -1.06 -6.71
C GLY A 66 -28.02 0.12 -6.24
N LEU A 67 -27.47 1.00 -5.40
CA LEU A 67 -28.10 2.26 -4.97
C LEU A 67 -27.86 3.43 -5.92
N GLY A 68 -26.98 3.28 -6.93
CA GLY A 68 -26.64 4.37 -7.83
C GLY A 68 -25.66 5.40 -7.23
N MET A 69 -24.93 5.06 -6.16
CA MET A 69 -23.98 5.97 -5.51
C MET A 69 -22.78 6.37 -6.40
N HIS A 70 -22.48 5.56 -7.42
CA HIS A 70 -21.44 5.79 -8.44
C HIS A 70 -21.80 6.89 -9.44
N ARG A 71 -23.07 7.31 -9.47
CA ARG A 71 -23.56 8.30 -10.43
C ARG A 71 -23.30 9.73 -9.96
N ASP A 72 -23.20 10.68 -10.88
CA ASP A 72 -23.12 12.11 -10.55
C ASP A 72 -24.31 12.56 -9.70
N LEU A 73 -24.03 12.82 -8.43
CA LEU A 73 -24.96 13.35 -7.43
C LEU A 73 -24.51 14.74 -6.95
N SER A 74 -23.67 15.44 -7.72
CA SER A 74 -23.24 16.82 -7.43
C SER A 74 -24.38 17.81 -7.51
N ASN A 75 -24.16 19.00 -6.94
CA ASN A 75 -25.17 20.07 -6.92
C ASN A 75 -25.58 20.56 -8.32
N ARG A 76 -24.84 20.17 -9.36
CA ARG A 76 -25.12 20.47 -10.76
C ARG A 76 -26.00 19.40 -11.43
N ALA A 77 -26.01 18.18 -10.90
CA ALA A 77 -26.81 17.09 -11.44
C ALA A 77 -28.30 17.31 -11.16
N TYR A 78 -29.14 17.00 -12.15
CA TYR A 78 -30.59 16.98 -11.95
C TYR A 78 -30.96 15.77 -11.11
N SER A 79 -31.37 16.00 -9.86
CA SER A 79 -31.80 14.95 -8.94
C SER A 79 -32.94 15.43 -8.06
N LEU A 80 -33.94 14.57 -7.87
CA LEU A 80 -35.03 14.78 -6.91
C LEU A 80 -34.61 14.43 -5.47
N MET A 81 -33.40 13.89 -5.29
CA MET A 81 -32.88 13.51 -3.98
C MET A 81 -32.56 14.76 -3.14
N PRO A 82 -32.98 14.81 -1.86
CA PRO A 82 -32.62 15.90 -0.96
C PRO A 82 -31.10 16.10 -0.86
N ALA A 83 -30.66 17.35 -0.66
CA ALA A 83 -29.23 17.69 -0.63
C ALA A 83 -28.46 16.91 0.46
N ALA A 84 -29.04 16.73 1.65
CA ALA A 84 -28.39 16.00 2.74
C ALA A 84 -28.16 14.51 2.40
N ASP A 85 -29.12 13.87 1.72
CA ASP A 85 -28.98 12.49 1.26
C ASP A 85 -27.94 12.39 0.14
N ARG A 86 -27.91 13.36 -0.78
CA ARG A 86 -26.89 13.44 -1.84
C ARG A 86 -25.48 13.53 -1.27
N ARG A 87 -25.26 14.41 -0.28
CA ARG A 87 -23.97 14.50 0.44
C ARG A 87 -23.59 13.18 1.10
N THR A 88 -24.56 12.49 1.71
CA THR A 88 -24.32 11.17 2.33
C THR A 88 -23.94 10.11 1.29
N TYR A 89 -24.64 10.05 0.16
CA TYR A 89 -24.35 9.12 -0.94
C TYR A 89 -22.97 9.40 -1.55
N ARG A 90 -22.61 10.67 -1.77
CA ARG A 90 -21.29 11.07 -2.25
C ARG A 90 -20.19 10.65 -1.27
N LYS A 91 -20.32 10.97 0.02
CA LYS A 91 -19.34 10.57 1.04
C LYS A 91 -19.17 9.04 1.12
N LEU A 92 -20.27 8.30 1.08
CA LEU A 92 -20.22 6.84 1.11
C LEU A 92 -19.60 6.26 -0.15
N TRP A 93 -19.91 6.79 -1.33
CA TRP A 93 -19.27 6.37 -2.58
C TRP A 93 -17.76 6.49 -2.47
N TRP A 94 -17.26 7.66 -2.08
CA TRP A 94 -15.82 7.91 -1.98
C TRP A 94 -15.16 7.08 -0.86
N ALA A 95 -15.87 6.78 0.24
CA ALA A 95 -15.39 5.85 1.25
C ALA A 95 -15.32 4.40 0.75
N VAL A 96 -16.29 3.96 -0.06
CA VAL A 96 -16.29 2.64 -0.71
C VAL A 96 -15.16 2.54 -1.72
N LEU A 97 -14.99 3.56 -2.58
CA LEU A 97 -13.88 3.65 -3.53
C LEU A 97 -12.54 3.53 -2.80
N GLN A 98 -12.36 4.30 -1.73
CA GLN A 98 -11.15 4.27 -0.93
C GLN A 98 -10.86 2.87 -0.36
N ALA A 99 -11.86 2.25 0.25
CA ALA A 99 -11.72 0.92 0.84
C ALA A 99 -11.41 -0.14 -0.22
N GLU A 100 -12.07 -0.09 -1.37
CA GLU A 100 -11.84 -1.02 -2.49
C GLU A 100 -10.44 -0.85 -3.07
N THR A 101 -10.00 0.37 -3.35
CA THR A 101 -8.69 0.63 -3.93
C THR A 101 -7.56 0.12 -3.04
N TYR A 102 -7.61 0.40 -1.72
CA TYR A 102 -6.55 -0.09 -0.82
C TYR A 102 -6.61 -1.58 -0.59
N THR A 103 -7.81 -2.17 -0.57
CA THR A 103 -7.98 -3.62 -0.48
C THR A 103 -7.43 -4.31 -1.74
N ALA A 104 -7.66 -3.74 -2.92
CA ALA A 104 -7.12 -4.24 -4.19
C ALA A 104 -5.58 -4.19 -4.20
N LEU A 105 -4.99 -3.07 -3.74
CA LEU A 105 -3.54 -2.93 -3.56
C LEU A 105 -2.97 -3.92 -2.54
N GLU A 106 -3.68 -4.19 -1.45
CA GLU A 106 -3.25 -5.10 -0.37
C GLU A 106 -3.19 -6.56 -0.81
N TYR A 107 -4.23 -7.03 -1.51
CA TYR A 107 -4.31 -8.43 -1.94
C TYR A 107 -3.75 -8.69 -3.34
N GLY A 108 -3.27 -7.64 -4.05
CA GLY A 108 -2.87 -7.74 -5.45
C GLY A 108 -4.01 -8.18 -6.38
N ARG A 109 -5.26 -7.89 -5.98
CA ARG A 109 -6.47 -8.34 -6.70
C ARG A 109 -6.93 -7.28 -7.69
N PRO A 110 -7.58 -7.67 -8.80
CA PRO A 110 -8.26 -6.72 -9.66
C PRO A 110 -9.30 -5.93 -8.86
N SER A 111 -9.31 -4.61 -9.01
CA SER A 111 -10.34 -3.74 -8.43
C SER A 111 -11.71 -4.08 -9.01
N MET A 112 -12.74 -4.13 -8.16
CA MET A 112 -14.14 -4.23 -8.58
C MET A 112 -14.66 -2.92 -9.19
N ILE A 113 -14.02 -1.79 -8.88
CA ILE A 113 -14.37 -0.47 -9.41
C ILE A 113 -13.32 -0.05 -10.43
N LYS A 114 -13.76 0.27 -11.65
CA LYS A 114 -12.91 0.89 -12.66
C LYS A 114 -13.33 2.34 -12.88
N SER A 115 -12.41 3.14 -13.41
CA SER A 115 -12.66 4.55 -13.74
C SER A 115 -13.78 4.74 -14.77
N GLU A 116 -14.12 3.71 -15.54
CA GLU A 116 -15.22 3.71 -16.52
C GLU A 116 -16.60 3.38 -15.92
N ASP A 117 -16.65 2.92 -14.66
CA ASP A 117 -17.89 2.46 -14.01
C ASP A 117 -18.61 3.56 -13.22
N TYR A 118 -18.00 4.75 -13.05
CA TYR A 118 -18.55 5.84 -12.25
C TYR A 118 -18.32 7.21 -12.91
N ASP A 119 -19.25 8.13 -12.68
CA ASP A 119 -19.16 9.55 -13.09
C ASP A 119 -19.37 10.52 -11.90
N GLN A 120 -19.34 9.99 -10.68
CA GLN A 120 -19.38 10.79 -9.45
C GLN A 120 -18.20 11.75 -9.39
N PRO A 121 -18.41 13.08 -9.34
CA PRO A 121 -17.33 14.04 -9.28
C PRO A 121 -16.63 14.05 -7.91
N PRO A 122 -15.40 14.59 -7.85
CA PRO A 122 -14.64 14.74 -6.61
C PRO A 122 -15.47 15.36 -5.49
N LEU A 123 -15.17 14.96 -4.24
CA LEU A 123 -15.79 15.57 -3.06
C LEU A 123 -15.56 17.09 -3.05
N GLU A 124 -16.53 17.82 -2.53
CA GLU A 124 -16.50 19.28 -2.38
C GLU A 124 -16.70 19.66 -0.91
N ASP A 125 -16.39 20.90 -0.55
CA ASP A 125 -16.60 21.43 0.81
C ASP A 125 -18.06 21.25 1.28
N ASP A 126 -19.03 21.32 0.36
CA ASP A 126 -20.45 21.15 0.66
C ASP A 126 -20.78 19.74 1.19
N ASP A 127 -20.04 18.71 0.78
CA ASP A 127 -20.29 17.32 1.19
C ASP A 127 -20.03 17.07 2.69
N PHE A 128 -19.26 17.96 3.33
CA PHE A 128 -18.90 17.89 4.74
C PHE A 128 -19.83 18.72 5.63
N HIS A 129 -21.11 18.76 5.30
CA HIS A 129 -22.16 19.31 6.17
C HIS A 129 -23.08 18.20 6.70
N ASN A 130 -23.54 18.37 7.93
CA ASN A 130 -24.51 17.54 8.61
C ASN A 130 -25.92 17.72 8.01
N PHE A 131 -26.87 16.88 8.44
CA PHE A 131 -28.28 16.97 8.03
C PHE A 131 -28.94 18.32 8.38
N ASP A 132 -28.51 18.95 9.46
CA ASP A 132 -28.96 20.29 9.88
C ASP A 132 -28.26 21.44 9.13
N GLY A 133 -27.35 21.13 8.20
CA GLY A 133 -26.57 22.10 7.44
C GLY A 133 -25.36 22.67 8.18
N THR A 134 -25.07 22.23 9.41
CA THR A 134 -23.85 22.64 10.12
C THR A 134 -22.62 21.93 9.54
N PRO A 135 -21.42 22.53 9.59
CA PRO A 135 -20.20 21.87 9.14
C PRO A 135 -19.88 20.65 10.02
N ASP A 136 -19.53 19.53 9.38
CA ASP A 136 -19.09 18.29 10.03
C ASP A 136 -17.64 18.45 10.50
N THR A 137 -17.49 18.84 11.77
CA THR A 137 -16.17 19.04 12.40
C THR A 137 -15.44 17.74 12.74
N LEU A 138 -16.12 16.59 12.66
CA LEU A 138 -15.52 15.29 12.92
C LEU A 138 -14.82 14.77 11.65
N ALA A 139 -15.36 15.08 10.48
CA ALA A 139 -14.75 14.74 9.20
C ALA A 139 -13.50 15.58 8.93
N ARG A 140 -12.41 14.90 8.56
CA ARG A 140 -11.18 15.57 8.13
C ARG A 140 -11.24 15.83 6.63
N LYS A 141 -11.94 16.91 6.26
CA LYS A 141 -12.21 17.24 4.85
C LYS A 141 -10.94 17.24 3.97
N ASP A 142 -9.87 17.90 4.41
CA ASP A 142 -8.64 18.03 3.62
C ASP A 142 -8.00 16.66 3.36
N PHE A 143 -8.03 15.79 4.37
CA PHE A 143 -7.61 14.39 4.23
C PHE A 143 -8.47 13.64 3.21
N CYS A 144 -9.80 13.72 3.35
CA CYS A 144 -10.72 13.01 2.48
C CYS A 144 -10.58 13.45 1.01
N LEU A 145 -10.43 14.75 0.75
CA LEU A 145 -10.27 15.31 -0.59
C LEU A 145 -8.97 14.80 -1.25
N MET A 146 -7.83 14.93 -0.56
CA MET A 146 -6.55 14.46 -1.09
C MET A 146 -6.49 12.95 -1.24
N ASN A 147 -7.09 12.21 -0.29
CA ASN A 147 -7.10 10.75 -0.36
C ASN A 147 -8.02 10.24 -1.47
N ALA A 148 -9.12 10.93 -1.78
CA ALA A 148 -9.97 10.60 -2.93
C ALA A 148 -9.18 10.71 -4.24
N GLU A 149 -8.48 11.82 -4.45
CA GLU A 149 -7.63 12.04 -5.62
C GLU A 149 -6.51 10.99 -5.72
N LEU A 150 -5.89 10.64 -4.59
CA LEU A 150 -4.88 9.58 -4.54
C LEU A 150 -5.45 8.21 -4.92
N CYS A 151 -6.68 7.90 -4.50
CA CYS A 151 -7.34 6.65 -4.84
C CYS A 151 -7.63 6.54 -6.34
N GLU A 152 -7.95 7.64 -7.02
CA GLU A 152 -8.09 7.64 -8.49
C GLU A 152 -6.76 7.34 -9.18
N ILE A 153 -5.67 7.99 -8.75
CA ILE A 153 -4.32 7.68 -9.26
C ILE A 153 -3.97 6.20 -9.01
N ALA A 154 -4.31 5.67 -7.84
CA ALA A 154 -4.07 4.27 -7.50
C ALA A 154 -4.88 3.29 -8.36
N LEU A 155 -6.10 3.64 -8.78
CA LEU A 155 -6.88 2.84 -9.74
C LEU A 155 -6.21 2.80 -11.12
N ASP A 156 -5.62 3.91 -11.55
CA ASP A 156 -4.84 3.96 -12.79
C ASP A 156 -3.57 3.08 -12.68
N VAL A 157 -2.89 3.09 -11.53
CA VAL A 157 -1.75 2.20 -11.25
C VAL A 157 -2.18 0.73 -11.28
N LEU A 158 -3.31 0.37 -10.67
CA LEU A 158 -3.85 -0.99 -10.74
C LEU A 158 -4.19 -1.39 -12.18
N SER A 159 -4.75 -0.47 -12.96
CA SER A 159 -5.09 -0.69 -14.37
C SER A 159 -3.86 -0.85 -15.27
N LEU A 160 -2.80 -0.08 -15.01
CA LEU A 160 -1.50 -0.19 -15.69
C LEU A 160 -0.81 -1.54 -15.42
N ASN A 161 -1.06 -2.11 -14.23
CA ASN A 161 -0.54 -3.42 -13.84
C ASN A 161 -1.47 -4.60 -14.21
N ALA A 162 -2.60 -4.35 -14.89
CA ALA A 162 -3.51 -5.41 -15.29
C ALA A 162 -2.88 -6.33 -16.36
N PRO A 163 -3.21 -7.64 -16.39
CA PRO A 163 -2.66 -8.59 -17.38
C PRO A 163 -2.91 -8.20 -18.85
N ARG A 164 -3.95 -7.39 -19.09
CA ARG A 164 -4.32 -6.85 -20.41
C ARG A 164 -4.37 -5.32 -20.39
N ALA A 165 -3.47 -4.70 -19.62
CA ALA A 165 -3.39 -3.25 -19.50
C ALA A 165 -3.42 -2.61 -20.91
N ARG A 166 -4.33 -1.66 -21.10
CA ARG A 166 -4.24 -0.74 -22.23
C ARG A 166 -3.04 0.18 -21.99
N TRP A 167 -2.48 0.75 -23.05
CA TRP A 167 -1.38 1.71 -22.97
C TRP A 167 -1.80 2.96 -22.18
N LEU A 168 -1.74 2.90 -20.85
CA LEU A 168 -1.78 4.05 -19.96
C LEU A 168 -0.39 4.66 -19.92
N ASP A 169 -0.32 5.99 -20.02
CA ASP A 169 0.95 6.70 -19.94
C ASP A 169 1.43 6.76 -18.47
N ALA A 170 2.45 5.97 -18.15
CA ALA A 170 3.07 5.97 -16.83
C ALA A 170 3.63 7.35 -16.44
N GLY A 171 4.06 8.17 -17.42
CA GLY A 171 4.55 9.52 -17.15
C GLY A 171 3.44 10.46 -16.62
N ASN A 172 2.20 10.26 -17.05
CA ASN A 172 1.06 11.01 -16.54
C ASN A 172 0.75 10.64 -15.07
N ILE A 173 0.90 9.37 -14.70
CA ILE A 173 0.73 8.90 -13.31
C ILE A 173 1.79 9.55 -12.40
N ASP A 174 3.06 9.52 -12.81
CA ASP A 174 4.15 10.11 -12.03
C ASP A 174 3.98 11.62 -11.85
N THR A 175 3.53 12.33 -12.89
CA THR A 175 3.25 13.77 -12.84
C THR A 175 2.15 14.07 -11.80
N ARG A 176 1.04 13.33 -11.84
CA ARG A 176 -0.07 13.51 -10.88
C ARG A 176 0.35 13.17 -9.44
N LEU A 177 1.15 12.12 -9.25
CA LEU A 177 1.70 11.78 -7.93
C LEU A 177 2.61 12.88 -7.39
N ALA A 178 3.43 13.49 -8.25
CA ALA A 178 4.30 14.60 -7.87
C ALA A 178 3.49 15.87 -7.55
N GLU A 179 2.51 16.22 -8.38
CA GLU A 179 1.62 17.37 -8.15
C GLU A 179 0.86 17.23 -6.82
N LEU A 180 0.31 16.05 -6.54
CA LEU A 180 -0.34 15.77 -5.25
C LEU A 180 0.65 15.92 -4.08
N ALA A 181 1.88 15.43 -4.24
CA ALA A 181 2.91 15.55 -3.20
C ALA A 181 3.26 17.00 -2.85
N THR A 182 3.23 17.92 -3.82
CA THR A 182 3.47 19.35 -3.56
C THR A 182 2.36 20.03 -2.75
N ARG A 183 1.14 19.49 -2.79
CA ARG A 183 -0.01 20.03 -2.03
C ARG A 183 -0.22 19.36 -0.68
N MET A 184 0.41 18.21 -0.44
CA MET A 184 0.24 17.47 0.81
C MET A 184 0.72 18.29 2.03
N PRO A 185 0.01 18.25 3.16
CA PRO A 185 0.44 18.98 4.35
C PRO A 185 1.78 18.48 4.88
N HIS A 186 2.66 19.44 5.23
CA HIS A 186 3.95 19.15 5.85
C HIS A 186 3.86 18.93 7.37
N THR A 187 2.66 18.99 7.95
CA THR A 187 2.46 18.77 9.38
C THR A 187 2.68 17.30 9.75
N HIS A 188 3.03 17.07 11.01
CA HIS A 188 3.22 15.72 11.54
C HIS A 188 1.99 15.18 12.24
N ASP A 189 0.82 15.80 12.09
CA ASP A 189 -0.40 15.23 12.65
C ASP A 189 -0.74 13.87 12.00
N PHE A 190 -1.57 13.09 12.69
CA PHE A 190 -1.90 11.73 12.26
C PHE A 190 -2.42 11.64 10.82
N TRP A 191 -3.25 12.58 10.38
CA TRP A 191 -3.88 12.51 9.05
C TRP A 191 -2.90 12.85 7.94
N SER A 192 -2.02 13.82 8.17
CA SER A 192 -0.91 14.12 7.26
C SER A 192 0.09 12.97 7.18
N CYS A 193 0.35 12.29 8.30
CA CYS A 193 1.12 11.04 8.30
C CYS A 193 0.42 9.94 7.49
N GLN A 194 -0.88 9.77 7.66
CA GLN A 194 -1.65 8.77 6.92
C GLN A 194 -1.63 9.04 5.40
N LEU A 195 -1.79 10.29 4.97
CA LEU A 195 -1.67 10.66 3.55
C LEU A 195 -0.27 10.33 3.00
N ARG A 196 0.79 10.69 3.74
CA ARG A 196 2.16 10.36 3.33
C ARG A 196 2.40 8.86 3.17
N ILE A 197 1.88 8.05 4.11
CA ILE A 197 1.95 6.58 4.03
C ILE A 197 1.21 6.08 2.79
N ASN A 198 -0.02 6.55 2.56
CA ASN A 198 -0.83 6.13 1.43
C ASN A 198 -0.19 6.55 0.10
N HIS A 199 0.29 7.79 -0.01
CA HIS A 199 0.97 8.30 -1.20
C HIS A 199 2.23 7.49 -1.50
N SER A 200 3.07 7.27 -0.49
CA SER A 200 4.29 6.48 -0.62
C SER A 200 3.98 5.02 -1.00
N LEU A 201 2.90 4.43 -0.48
CA LEU A 201 2.47 3.09 -0.90
C LEU A 201 2.13 3.06 -2.39
N VAL A 202 1.35 4.03 -2.89
CA VAL A 202 0.98 4.09 -4.32
C VAL A 202 2.21 4.33 -5.20
N THR A 203 3.11 5.22 -4.80
CA THR A 203 4.40 5.43 -5.49
C THR A 203 5.22 4.14 -5.55
N LEU A 204 5.35 3.44 -4.41
CA LEU A 204 6.10 2.19 -4.33
C LEU A 204 5.49 1.13 -5.27
N VAL A 205 4.16 0.95 -5.25
CA VAL A 205 3.48 -0.02 -6.14
C VAL A 205 3.61 0.35 -7.61
N SER A 206 3.56 1.64 -7.97
CA SER A 206 3.74 2.11 -9.34
C SER A 206 5.11 1.71 -9.92
N HIS A 207 6.16 1.90 -9.12
CA HIS A 207 7.55 1.70 -9.55
C HIS A 207 8.10 0.28 -9.34
N ARG A 208 7.36 -0.62 -8.68
CA ARG A 208 7.79 -2.02 -8.47
C ARG A 208 8.12 -2.76 -9.75
N CYS A 209 7.43 -2.47 -10.85
CA CYS A 209 7.68 -3.13 -12.14
C CYS A 209 8.86 -2.53 -12.93
N GLY A 210 9.60 -1.56 -12.39
CA GLY A 210 10.83 -1.04 -13.01
C GLY A 210 10.60 -0.35 -14.36
N ARG A 211 9.47 0.35 -14.52
CA ARG A 211 9.09 0.98 -15.80
C ARG A 211 9.93 2.20 -16.17
N THR A 212 10.54 2.84 -15.19
CA THR A 212 11.36 4.05 -15.36
C THR A 212 12.78 3.82 -14.83
N ILE A 213 13.76 4.58 -15.33
CA ILE A 213 15.17 4.49 -14.90
C ILE A 213 15.28 4.76 -13.39
N ASP A 214 14.47 5.69 -12.87
CA ASP A 214 14.48 6.10 -11.46
C ASP A 214 13.63 5.21 -10.55
N SER A 215 12.94 4.18 -11.10
CA SER A 215 11.99 3.34 -10.35
C SER A 215 12.61 2.72 -9.08
N ALA A 216 13.88 2.31 -9.14
CA ALA A 216 14.58 1.74 -7.99
C ALA A 216 14.86 2.77 -6.88
N VAL A 217 15.14 4.02 -7.24
CA VAL A 217 15.37 5.12 -6.28
C VAL A 217 14.04 5.53 -5.66
N LEU A 218 13.02 5.76 -6.48
CA LEU A 218 11.69 6.18 -6.03
C LEU A 218 11.05 5.14 -5.10
N SER A 219 11.18 3.85 -5.41
CA SER A 219 10.67 2.77 -4.54
C SER A 219 11.36 2.75 -3.17
N ARG A 220 12.68 2.98 -3.14
CA ARG A 220 13.46 3.03 -1.89
C ARG A 220 13.11 4.25 -1.03
N GLU A 221 13.01 5.42 -1.64
CA GLU A 221 12.61 6.65 -0.94
C GLU A 221 11.18 6.55 -0.41
N ALA A 222 10.27 5.96 -1.18
CA ALA A 222 8.91 5.69 -0.73
C ALA A 222 8.89 4.71 0.47
N ALA A 223 9.66 3.61 0.42
CA ALA A 223 9.78 2.67 1.55
C ALA A 223 10.37 3.34 2.81
N SER A 224 11.40 4.18 2.64
CA SER A 224 11.99 4.97 3.72
C SER A 224 10.99 5.97 4.33
N THR A 225 10.21 6.64 3.48
CA THR A 225 9.15 7.59 3.90
C THR A 225 8.06 6.87 4.70
N ILE A 226 7.66 5.67 4.28
CA ILE A 226 6.71 4.84 5.04
C ILE A 226 7.27 4.54 6.44
N LEU A 227 8.48 3.99 6.51
CA LEU A 227 9.13 3.60 7.78
C LEU A 227 9.24 4.79 8.74
N THR A 228 9.81 5.90 8.29
CA THR A 228 10.02 7.10 9.10
C THR A 228 8.70 7.76 9.52
N THR A 229 7.68 7.70 8.68
CA THR A 229 6.34 8.18 9.04
C THR A 229 5.69 7.30 10.10
N PHE A 230 5.86 5.98 10.05
CA PHE A 230 5.41 5.10 11.13
C PHE A 230 6.14 5.37 12.45
N GLU A 231 7.45 5.59 12.43
CA GLU A 231 8.21 5.99 13.62
C GLU A 231 7.67 7.30 14.22
N THR A 232 7.25 8.24 13.37
CA THR A 232 6.60 9.50 13.79
C THR A 232 5.24 9.22 14.45
N ILE A 233 4.39 8.37 13.86
CA ILE A 233 3.09 7.98 14.44
C ILE A 233 3.27 7.28 15.79
N MET A 234 4.30 6.43 15.90
CA MET A 234 4.65 5.76 17.16
C MET A 234 5.08 6.76 18.24
N ALA A 235 5.93 7.73 17.88
CA ALA A 235 6.38 8.78 18.80
C ALA A 235 5.21 9.61 19.35
N GLN A 236 4.13 9.75 18.57
CA GLN A 236 2.90 10.46 18.96
C GLN A 236 1.83 9.57 19.62
N ALA A 237 2.15 8.30 19.91
CA ALA A 237 1.21 7.32 20.49
C ALA A 237 -0.12 7.20 19.71
N SER A 238 -0.09 7.42 18.39
CA SER A 238 -1.30 7.45 17.54
C SER A 238 -1.51 6.17 16.72
N ILE A 239 -0.76 5.11 17.01
CA ILE A 239 -0.92 3.77 16.40
C ILE A 239 -2.34 3.21 16.47
N PRO A 240 -3.15 3.39 17.55
CA PRO A 240 -4.51 2.88 17.58
C PRO A 240 -5.43 3.45 16.50
N LYS A 241 -5.06 4.57 15.87
CA LYS A 241 -5.83 5.24 14.82
C LYS A 241 -5.50 4.73 13.42
N CYS A 242 -4.38 4.01 13.24
CA CYS A 242 -3.97 3.46 11.96
C CYS A 242 -5.05 2.55 11.38
N SER A 243 -5.35 2.70 10.09
CA SER A 243 -6.28 1.84 9.37
C SER A 243 -5.68 0.46 9.13
N LEU A 244 -6.51 -0.51 8.72
CA LEU A 244 -6.06 -1.85 8.35
C LEU A 244 -4.94 -1.80 7.30
N HIS A 245 -5.09 -0.97 6.27
CA HIS A 245 -4.16 -0.85 5.15
C HIS A 245 -2.79 -0.24 5.51
N CYS A 246 -2.61 0.28 6.73
CA CYS A 246 -1.29 0.65 7.24
C CYS A 246 -0.34 -0.55 7.30
N SER A 247 -0.86 -1.76 7.58
CA SER A 247 -0.06 -2.98 7.59
C SER A 247 0.52 -3.28 6.20
N THR A 248 -0.27 -3.07 5.16
CA THR A 248 0.11 -3.22 3.74
C THR A 248 1.27 -2.32 3.37
N ALA A 249 1.21 -1.03 3.72
CA ALA A 249 2.28 -0.09 3.44
C ALA A 249 3.59 -0.52 4.11
N LEU A 250 3.51 -0.93 5.37
CA LEU A 250 4.69 -1.33 6.14
C LEU A 250 5.29 -2.65 5.63
N LEU A 251 4.45 -3.62 5.25
CA LEU A 251 4.89 -4.84 4.59
C LEU A 251 5.54 -4.54 3.22
N ALA A 252 4.97 -3.61 2.46
CA ALA A 252 5.50 -3.21 1.17
C ALA A 252 6.90 -2.57 1.29
N ALA A 253 7.12 -1.78 2.33
CA ALA A 253 8.44 -1.23 2.67
C ALA A 253 9.43 -2.34 3.08
N ALA A 254 9.02 -3.30 3.92
CA ALA A 254 9.85 -4.44 4.30
C ALA A 254 10.30 -5.27 3.07
N MET A 255 9.36 -5.56 2.17
CA MET A 255 9.66 -6.27 0.92
C MET A 255 10.65 -5.48 0.05
N GLN A 256 10.48 -4.16 -0.06
CA GLN A 256 11.40 -3.30 -0.81
C GLN A 256 12.82 -3.32 -0.21
N PHE A 257 12.97 -3.23 1.11
CA PHE A 257 14.29 -3.32 1.75
C PHE A 257 14.92 -4.70 1.58
N SER A 258 14.14 -5.77 1.67
CA SER A 258 14.62 -7.13 1.38
C SER A 258 15.10 -7.27 -0.07
N GLN A 259 14.40 -6.65 -1.02
CA GLN A 259 14.80 -6.64 -2.42
C GLN A 259 16.07 -5.80 -2.65
N ASP A 260 16.22 -4.68 -1.95
CA ASP A 260 17.45 -3.88 -1.96
C ASP A 260 18.66 -4.67 -1.43
N VAL A 261 18.49 -5.50 -0.39
CA VAL A 261 19.53 -6.43 0.07
C VAL A 261 19.90 -7.42 -1.04
N LYS A 262 18.90 -8.09 -1.63
CA LYS A 262 19.10 -9.10 -2.68
C LYS A 262 19.86 -8.51 -3.88
N THR A 263 19.39 -7.38 -4.41
CA THR A 263 20.01 -6.70 -5.56
C THR A 263 21.41 -6.17 -5.25
N ALA A 264 21.67 -5.70 -4.03
CA ALA A 264 22.99 -5.28 -3.60
C ALA A 264 23.98 -6.45 -3.52
N THR A 265 23.54 -7.63 -3.05
CA THR A 265 24.39 -8.83 -2.98
C THR A 265 24.62 -9.49 -4.34
N GLU A 266 23.59 -9.60 -5.18
CA GLU A 266 23.64 -10.37 -6.43
C GLU A 266 24.16 -9.54 -7.61
N THR A 267 23.71 -8.29 -7.76
CA THR A 267 24.03 -7.47 -8.94
C THR A 267 25.19 -6.51 -8.70
N SER A 268 25.17 -5.79 -7.57
CA SER A 268 26.18 -4.75 -7.29
C SER A 268 27.41 -5.28 -6.56
N GLY A 269 27.34 -6.46 -5.93
CA GLY A 269 28.38 -6.96 -5.02
C GLY A 269 28.71 -6.00 -3.87
N SER A 270 27.81 -5.08 -3.52
CA SER A 270 28.09 -4.03 -2.54
C SER A 270 27.56 -4.44 -1.17
N VAL A 271 28.43 -5.05 -0.36
CA VAL A 271 28.09 -5.48 1.00
C VAL A 271 27.59 -4.30 1.84
N MET A 272 28.20 -3.11 1.71
CA MET A 272 27.77 -1.92 2.46
C MET A 272 26.33 -1.50 2.16
N ARG A 273 25.92 -1.56 0.88
CA ARG A 273 24.53 -1.26 0.48
C ARG A 273 23.57 -2.30 1.04
N ALA A 274 23.95 -3.57 1.01
CA ALA A 274 23.17 -4.65 1.58
C ALA A 274 23.00 -4.51 3.11
N VAL A 275 24.07 -4.16 3.84
CA VAL A 275 24.02 -3.90 5.29
C VAL A 275 23.11 -2.73 5.61
N THR A 276 23.20 -1.63 4.85
CA THR A 276 22.34 -0.46 5.07
C THR A 276 20.86 -0.80 4.83
N ALA A 277 20.54 -1.54 3.76
CA ALA A 277 19.17 -1.96 3.47
C ALA A 277 18.64 -2.94 4.53
N HIS A 278 19.48 -3.85 5.02
CA HIS A 278 19.12 -4.76 6.11
C HIS A 278 18.81 -4.02 7.41
N ALA A 279 19.59 -2.99 7.75
CA ALA A 279 19.32 -2.15 8.92
C ALA A 279 17.96 -1.41 8.83
N GLN A 280 17.56 -0.97 7.62
CA GLN A 280 16.21 -0.42 7.42
C GLN A 280 15.12 -1.47 7.60
N LEU A 281 15.35 -2.69 7.11
CA LEU A 281 14.42 -3.82 7.30
C LEU A 281 14.24 -4.17 8.77
N GLU A 282 15.29 -4.15 9.58
CA GLU A 282 15.20 -4.40 11.03
C GLU A 282 14.37 -3.33 11.75
N ARG A 283 14.50 -2.06 11.35
CA ARG A 283 13.69 -0.96 11.90
C ARG A 283 12.19 -1.14 11.67
N VAL A 284 11.77 -1.86 10.62
CA VAL A 284 10.36 -2.16 10.34
C VAL A 284 9.73 -3.07 11.40
N LEU A 285 10.53 -3.88 12.11
CA LEU A 285 10.02 -4.83 13.10
C LEU A 285 9.25 -4.14 14.23
N ARG A 286 9.77 -3.02 14.74
CA ARG A 286 9.17 -2.31 15.86
C ARG A 286 7.81 -1.69 15.53
N PRO A 287 7.60 -0.98 14.40
CA PRO A 287 6.27 -0.56 13.98
C PRO A 287 5.31 -1.72 13.69
N MET A 288 5.79 -2.82 13.11
CA MET A 288 4.98 -4.03 12.88
C MET A 288 4.48 -4.62 14.21
N GLU A 289 5.37 -4.77 15.20
CA GLU A 289 5.02 -5.26 16.54
C GLU A 289 4.00 -4.33 17.21
N ALA A 290 4.19 -3.01 17.13
CA ALA A 290 3.25 -2.05 17.69
C ALA A 290 1.84 -2.13 17.06
N LEU A 291 1.77 -2.37 15.75
CA LEU A 291 0.50 -2.60 15.04
C LEU A 291 -0.15 -3.93 15.41
N SER A 292 0.63 -4.99 15.65
CA SER A 292 0.14 -6.33 16.00
C SER A 292 -0.71 -6.35 17.28
N ALA A 293 -0.45 -5.43 18.21
CA ALA A 293 -1.22 -5.27 19.44
C ALA A 293 -2.69 -4.88 19.19
N TYR A 294 -2.99 -4.26 18.04
CA TYR A 294 -4.33 -3.79 17.68
C TYR A 294 -4.98 -4.64 16.60
N TRP A 295 -4.16 -5.26 15.75
CA TRP A 295 -4.60 -5.92 14.53
C TRP A 295 -4.02 -7.35 14.47
N PRO A 296 -4.78 -8.38 14.85
CA PRO A 296 -4.26 -9.75 15.01
C PRO A 296 -3.54 -10.31 13.78
N HIS A 297 -4.03 -10.02 12.57
CA HIS A 297 -3.39 -10.45 11.32
C HIS A 297 -1.95 -9.93 11.14
N VAL A 298 -1.58 -8.81 11.78
CA VAL A 298 -0.23 -8.21 11.67
C VAL A 298 0.79 -9.02 12.45
N ASP A 299 0.40 -9.84 13.43
CA ASP A 299 1.33 -10.75 14.11
C ASP A 299 1.97 -11.75 13.11
N ALA A 300 1.19 -12.26 12.16
CA ALA A 300 1.71 -13.11 11.09
C ALA A 300 2.68 -12.34 10.17
N LEU A 301 2.36 -11.08 9.84
CA LEU A 301 3.22 -10.20 9.04
C LEU A 301 4.52 -9.87 9.78
N HIS A 302 4.46 -9.60 11.08
CA HIS A 302 5.63 -9.36 11.91
C HIS A 302 6.56 -10.58 11.92
N LYS A 303 6.02 -11.79 12.14
CA LYS A 303 6.79 -13.05 12.06
C LYS A 303 7.41 -13.26 10.68
N LEU A 304 6.71 -12.88 9.61
CA LEU A 304 7.26 -12.90 8.25
C LEU A 304 8.47 -11.95 8.13
N CYS A 305 8.34 -10.71 8.59
CA CYS A 305 9.42 -9.72 8.58
C CYS A 305 10.65 -10.18 9.38
N VAL A 306 10.46 -10.82 10.55
CA VAL A 306 11.56 -11.41 11.34
C VAL A 306 12.30 -12.49 10.54
N ARG A 307 11.57 -13.39 9.86
CA ARG A 307 12.18 -14.42 9.00
C ARG A 307 12.91 -13.81 7.81
N LEU A 308 12.36 -12.76 7.20
CA LEU A 308 13.02 -12.02 6.12
C LEU A 308 14.32 -11.38 6.59
N CYS A 309 14.34 -10.77 7.79
CA CYS A 309 15.57 -10.24 8.40
C CYS A 309 16.64 -11.34 8.53
N GLY A 310 16.28 -12.51 9.07
CA GLY A 310 17.22 -13.62 9.22
C GLY A 310 17.84 -14.06 7.89
N ARG A 311 17.00 -14.27 6.86
CA ARG A 311 17.46 -14.64 5.51
C ARG A 311 18.36 -13.59 4.87
N CYS A 312 18.04 -12.31 5.05
CA CYS A 312 18.89 -11.22 4.56
C CYS A 312 20.25 -11.19 5.26
N SER A 313 20.27 -11.41 6.57
CA SER A 313 21.51 -11.47 7.37
C SER A 313 22.42 -12.62 6.92
N GLU A 314 21.85 -13.81 6.70
CA GLU A 314 22.58 -14.97 6.17
C GLU A 314 23.20 -14.68 4.80
N ARG A 315 22.42 -14.10 3.87
CA ARG A 315 22.91 -13.71 2.54
C ARG A 315 24.08 -12.74 2.61
N ILE A 316 23.98 -11.71 3.45
CA ILE A 316 25.07 -10.71 3.63
C ILE A 316 26.33 -11.39 4.14
N ARG A 317 26.22 -12.31 5.10
CA ARG A 317 27.35 -13.07 5.63
C ARG A 317 28.01 -13.90 4.54
N ASP A 318 27.22 -14.62 3.75
CA ASP A 318 27.73 -15.49 2.68
C ASP A 318 28.46 -14.67 1.61
N THR A 319 27.91 -13.52 1.19
CA THR A 319 28.58 -12.60 0.26
C THR A 319 29.89 -12.03 0.84
N THR A 320 29.90 -11.70 2.14
CA THR A 320 31.10 -11.18 2.82
C THR A 320 32.22 -12.23 2.85
N VAL A 321 31.88 -13.49 3.13
CA VAL A 321 32.83 -14.61 3.12
C VAL A 321 33.36 -14.84 1.70
N GLN A 322 32.50 -14.84 0.68
CA GLN A 322 32.91 -14.99 -0.72
C GLN A 322 33.86 -13.87 -1.16
N GLN A 323 33.61 -12.62 -0.75
CA GLN A 323 34.51 -11.51 -1.04
C GLN A 323 35.85 -11.59 -0.33
N ALA A 324 35.87 -12.10 0.91
CA ALA A 324 37.12 -12.33 1.63
C ALA A 324 37.97 -13.43 0.95
N VAL A 325 37.33 -14.50 0.46
CA VAL A 325 37.99 -15.57 -0.28
C VAL A 325 38.52 -15.05 -1.63
N ASN A 326 37.69 -14.37 -2.41
CA ASN A 326 38.10 -13.83 -3.72
C ASN A 326 39.17 -12.73 -3.58
N GLY A 327 39.05 -11.85 -2.58
CA GLY A 327 40.05 -10.84 -2.27
C GLY A 327 41.40 -11.42 -1.83
N SER A 328 41.40 -12.59 -1.19
CA SER A 328 42.65 -13.32 -0.86
C SER A 328 43.33 -13.96 -2.07
N ILE A 329 42.54 -14.35 -3.09
CA ILE A 329 43.04 -14.87 -4.37
C ILE A 329 43.61 -13.72 -5.22
N ASP A 330 42.91 -12.58 -5.27
CA ASP A 330 43.35 -11.38 -6.00
C ASP A 330 44.56 -10.69 -5.35
N ALA A 331 44.70 -10.75 -4.02
CA ALA A 331 45.89 -10.25 -3.32
C ALA A 331 47.17 -11.01 -3.70
N ASN A 332 47.06 -12.30 -4.03
CA ASN A 332 48.19 -13.10 -4.55
C ASN A 332 48.42 -12.88 -6.06
N ALA A 333 47.46 -12.30 -6.79
CA ALA A 333 47.58 -11.97 -8.21
C ALA A 333 48.03 -10.52 -8.48
N ARG A 334 48.04 -9.64 -7.47
CA ARG A 334 48.51 -8.25 -7.60
C ARG A 334 50.03 -8.13 -7.43
N GLY A 335 50.76 -8.88 -8.27
CA GLY A 335 52.08 -8.48 -8.72
C GLY A 335 51.91 -7.49 -9.89
N TYR A 336 52.19 -6.22 -9.63
CA TYR A 336 52.50 -5.14 -10.58
C TYR A 336 52.10 -5.37 -12.06
N VAL A 337 51.02 -4.72 -12.52
CA VAL A 337 50.78 -4.50 -13.96
C VAL A 337 50.30 -3.06 -14.16
N ASP A 338 51.17 -2.23 -14.74
CA ASP A 338 50.83 -0.95 -15.35
C ASP A 338 49.77 -1.19 -16.43
N ILE A 339 48.63 -0.50 -16.35
CA ILE A 339 47.58 -0.59 -17.37
C ILE A 339 47.93 0.37 -18.51
N PRO A 340 48.20 -0.11 -19.75
CA PRO A 340 48.38 0.77 -20.89
C PRO A 340 47.01 1.27 -21.35
N LEU A 341 46.93 2.57 -21.65
CA LEU A 341 45.72 3.29 -22.09
C LEU A 341 45.07 2.77 -23.40
N GLN A 342 45.59 1.69 -23.99
CA GLN A 342 45.17 1.15 -25.30
C GLN A 342 44.06 0.10 -25.21
N ASP A 343 43.77 -0.47 -24.04
CA ASP A 343 42.66 -1.43 -23.85
C ASP A 343 41.30 -0.75 -23.61
N ILE A 344 41.26 0.59 -23.52
CA ILE A 344 40.03 1.38 -23.34
C ILE A 344 39.25 1.54 -24.67
N MET A 345 39.80 1.11 -25.81
CA MET A 345 39.19 1.36 -27.14
C MET A 345 39.05 0.16 -28.08
N ALA A 346 39.05 -1.08 -27.58
CA ALA A 346 38.63 -2.26 -28.34
C ALA A 346 37.56 -3.00 -27.54
N GLY A 347 36.35 -3.29 -28.01
CA GLY A 347 35.76 -3.26 -29.33
C GLY A 347 34.48 -4.08 -29.18
N TYR A 348 33.38 -3.54 -29.68
CA TYR A 348 32.05 -4.16 -29.75
C TYR A 348 32.06 -5.68 -29.93
N GLN A 349 31.43 -6.41 -29.00
CA GLN A 349 30.85 -7.73 -29.26
C GLN A 349 29.45 -7.80 -28.64
N LEU A 350 28.46 -8.16 -29.47
CA LEU A 350 27.06 -8.36 -29.07
C LEU A 350 26.93 -9.53 -28.09
N PRO A 351 25.95 -9.52 -27.16
CA PRO A 351 25.70 -10.67 -26.30
C PRO A 351 25.06 -11.82 -27.09
N ASP A 352 25.59 -13.01 -26.86
CA ASP A 352 25.08 -14.29 -27.34
C ASP A 352 23.70 -14.59 -26.73
N LEU A 353 22.71 -14.85 -27.59
CA LEU A 353 21.34 -15.19 -27.24
C LEU A 353 21.26 -16.69 -26.93
N GLY A 354 21.53 -17.08 -25.69
CA GLY A 354 21.40 -18.49 -25.34
C GLY A 354 21.87 -18.88 -23.95
N GLN A 355 21.18 -18.42 -22.90
CA GLN A 355 20.97 -19.22 -21.69
C GLN A 355 19.87 -18.58 -20.84
N MET A 356 18.68 -19.15 -20.93
CA MET A 356 17.54 -18.82 -20.11
C MET A 356 17.15 -20.08 -19.33
N LEU A 357 16.64 -19.86 -18.12
CA LEU A 357 15.80 -20.75 -17.30
C LEU A 357 16.53 -21.61 -16.24
N VAL A 358 16.89 -20.97 -15.13
CA VAL A 358 16.78 -21.63 -13.82
C VAL A 358 15.34 -21.41 -13.34
N ALA A 359 14.60 -22.50 -13.25
CA ALA A 359 13.21 -22.54 -12.84
C ALA A 359 13.11 -22.30 -11.32
N GLU A 360 12.80 -21.06 -10.91
CA GLU A 360 12.16 -20.76 -9.61
C GLU A 360 11.72 -19.28 -9.43
N ASP A 361 11.71 -18.47 -10.49
CA ASP A 361 11.37 -17.03 -10.41
C ASP A 361 9.86 -16.70 -10.48
N TRP A 362 8.97 -17.69 -10.63
CA TRP A 362 7.54 -17.45 -10.79
C TRP A 362 6.80 -17.14 -9.48
N MET A 363 7.43 -17.34 -8.31
CA MET A 363 6.81 -17.04 -7.01
C MET A 363 6.96 -15.58 -6.55
N ASN A 364 7.72 -14.75 -7.26
CA ASN A 364 8.00 -13.37 -6.85
C ASN A 364 7.23 -12.30 -7.67
N THR A 365 6.26 -12.71 -8.48
CA THR A 365 5.49 -11.80 -9.36
C THR A 365 3.99 -11.77 -9.03
N LEU A 366 3.62 -11.74 -7.76
CA LEU A 366 2.25 -11.42 -7.33
C LEU A 366 2.21 -10.08 -6.60
#